data_AF-A0A645G9A0-F1
#
_entry.id   AF-A0A645G9A0-F1
#
_cell.length_a   1.000
_cell.length_b   1.000
_cell.length_c   1.000
_cell.angle_alpha   90.00
_cell.angle_beta   90.00
_cell.angle_gamma   90.00
#
_symmetry.space_group_name_H-M   'P 1'
#
loop_
_entity.id
_entity.type
_entity.pdbx_description
1 polymer ?
#
loop_
_entity_poly.entity_id
_entity_poly.type
_entity_poly.pdbx_seq_one_letter_code
_entity_poly.pdbx_strand_id
1 'polypeptide(L)'
;MISGQDTELGLQTGPFAENYTVSDVEGDNVVITEYVDGKQLRSYQANLGQQETISLDRETWLTLTNGAHQLRVEAVDGNFATSVRVWGFSKKETIIAFELPAPEETDDRAAKVLVTPSWRIEGAVAVVEACNNAFDAVPTWEDITAQVMINRVYNFTNETKTADRWGVNIRFTITKNEGYEGEVSISGFGGAYE
;
A
#
# COMPACT_ATOMS: atom_id res chain seq x y z
N MET A 1 17.10 1.28 29.51
CA MET A 1 17.78 1.41 28.21
C MET A 1 17.11 0.57 27.13
N ILE A 2 17.12 1.04 25.89
CA ILE A 2 16.63 0.30 24.71
C ILE A 2 17.83 -0.33 23.97
N SER A 3 17.72 -1.59 23.55
CA SER A 3 18.75 -2.32 22.80
C SER A 3 19.13 -1.66 21.47
N GLY A 4 20.27 -2.08 20.90
CA GLY A 4 20.70 -1.65 19.57
C GLY A 4 21.29 -0.25 19.53
N GLN A 5 21.25 0.36 18.34
CA GLN A 5 21.67 1.73 18.03
C GLN A 5 20.69 2.33 17.03
N ASP A 6 20.71 3.65 16.88
CA ASP A 6 19.89 4.30 15.85
C ASP A 6 20.35 3.84 14.47
N THR A 7 19.38 3.58 13.60
CA THR A 7 19.62 2.88 12.34
C THR A 7 18.92 3.59 11.19
N GLU A 8 19.62 3.73 10.06
CA GLU A 8 19.03 4.16 8.80
C GLU A 8 18.67 2.92 7.97
N LEU A 9 17.37 2.67 7.81
CA LEU A 9 16.81 1.53 7.09
C LEU A 9 16.76 1.76 5.57
N GLY A 10 17.02 2.98 5.11
CA GLY A 10 17.00 3.32 3.68
C GLY A 10 15.60 3.36 3.08
N LEU A 11 15.49 3.03 1.79
CA LEU A 11 14.22 3.04 1.06
C LEU A 11 13.36 1.84 1.48
N GLN A 12 12.14 2.13 1.93
CA GLN A 12 11.11 1.13 2.19
C GLN A 12 10.04 1.22 1.10
N THR A 13 9.48 0.07 0.71
CA THR A 13 8.49 -0.06 -0.38
C THR A 13 7.18 -0.67 0.12
N GLY A 14 6.95 -0.64 1.42
CA GLY A 14 5.80 -1.25 2.05
C GLY A 14 5.87 -1.22 3.58
N PRO A 15 4.87 -1.80 4.25
CA PRO A 15 4.89 -1.96 5.70
C PRO A 15 6.07 -2.81 6.15
N PHE A 16 6.63 -2.47 7.32
CA PHE A 16 7.79 -3.13 7.91
C PHE A 16 7.74 -3.04 9.43
N ALA A 17 8.66 -3.74 10.10
CA ALA A 17 8.72 -3.79 11.55
C ALA A 17 10.17 -3.95 12.06
N GLU A 18 10.45 -3.41 13.24
CA GLU A 18 11.76 -3.43 13.88
C GLU A 18 11.68 -3.98 15.29
N ASN A 19 12.66 -4.81 15.65
CA ASN A 19 12.72 -5.45 16.96
C ASN A 19 13.57 -4.63 17.92
N TYR A 20 13.14 -4.59 19.18
CA TYR A 20 13.90 -3.97 20.26
C TYR A 20 13.60 -4.65 21.61
N THR A 21 14.44 -4.38 22.59
CA THR A 21 14.26 -4.84 23.97
C THR A 21 14.50 -3.67 24.90
N VAL A 22 13.72 -3.60 25.97
CA VAL A 22 13.90 -2.61 27.04
C VAL A 22 14.43 -3.29 28.28
N SER A 23 15.50 -2.76 28.86
CA SER A 23 16.05 -3.18 30.14
C SER A 23 16.08 -2.01 31.12
N ASP A 24 16.02 -2.31 32.41
CA ASP A 24 16.17 -1.33 33.49
C ASP A 24 16.99 -2.00 34.61
N VAL A 25 18.00 -1.31 35.15
CA VAL A 25 18.96 -1.93 36.10
C VAL A 25 18.35 -1.99 37.49
N GLU A 26 17.55 -1.00 37.83
CA GLU A 26 16.82 -0.85 39.08
C GLU A 26 15.56 -1.74 39.12
N GLY A 27 15.09 -2.19 37.95
CA GLY A 27 13.89 -3.02 37.82
C GLY A 27 12.61 -2.19 37.92
N ASP A 28 12.69 -0.88 37.65
CA ASP A 28 11.58 0.03 37.69
C ASP A 28 10.57 -0.27 36.58
N ASN A 29 9.32 0.14 36.80
CA ASN A 29 8.32 0.10 35.73
C ASN A 29 8.71 1.08 34.62
N VAL A 30 8.75 0.59 33.38
CA VAL A 30 9.05 1.41 32.21
C VAL A 30 7.82 1.50 31.31
N VAL A 31 7.44 2.71 30.92
CA VAL A 31 6.39 2.95 29.92
C VAL A 31 7.04 3.17 28.57
N ILE A 32 6.62 2.39 27.58
CA ILE A 32 7.02 2.53 26.19
C ILE A 32 5.96 3.32 25.43
N THR A 33 6.38 4.27 24.61
CA THR A 33 5.53 4.89 23.59
C THR A 33 6.22 4.84 22.23
N GLU A 34 5.48 4.38 21.23
CA GLU A 34 5.94 4.19 19.86
C GLU A 34 5.34 5.24 18.94
N TYR A 35 6.10 5.69 17.95
CA TYR A 35 5.72 6.77 17.04
C TYR A 35 6.17 6.52 15.61
N VAL A 36 5.42 7.10 14.67
CA VAL A 36 5.86 7.43 13.30
C VAL A 36 5.75 8.94 13.10
N ASP A 37 6.84 9.62 12.75
CA ASP A 37 6.90 11.08 12.57
C ASP A 37 6.22 11.91 13.68
N GLY A 38 6.34 11.45 14.92
CA GLY A 38 5.73 12.10 16.09
C GLY A 38 4.25 11.78 16.32
N LYS A 39 3.57 11.09 15.40
CA LYS A 39 2.25 10.50 15.64
C LYS A 39 2.42 9.21 16.46
N GLN A 40 1.76 9.16 17.61
CA GLN A 40 1.78 7.98 18.47
C GLN A 40 1.08 6.80 17.76
N LEU A 41 1.77 5.66 17.71
CA LEU A 41 1.25 4.37 17.26
C LEU A 41 0.58 3.63 18.42
N ARG A 42 1.29 3.49 19.55
CA ARG A 42 0.79 2.86 20.78
C ARG A 42 1.62 3.25 22.00
N SER A 43 1.08 3.02 23.20
CA SER A 43 1.77 3.21 24.48
C SER A 43 1.38 2.09 25.45
N TYR A 44 2.35 1.54 26.19
CA TYR A 44 2.15 0.39 27.07
C TYR A 44 3.27 0.25 28.09
N GLN A 45 3.04 -0.53 29.15
CA GLN A 45 4.07 -0.87 30.13
C GLN A 45 4.96 -2.00 29.59
N ALA A 46 6.28 -1.82 29.65
CA ALA A 46 7.26 -2.79 29.17
C ALA A 46 7.31 -4.05 30.03
N ASN A 47 7.51 -5.20 29.38
CA ASN A 47 8.03 -6.40 30.03
C ASN A 47 9.56 -6.39 29.87
N LEU A 48 10.29 -6.04 30.93
CA LEU A 48 11.75 -5.87 30.86
C LEU A 48 12.46 -7.15 30.37
N GLY A 49 13.41 -6.99 29.47
CA GLY A 49 14.17 -8.10 28.86
C GLY A 49 13.42 -8.88 27.78
N GLN A 50 12.13 -8.61 27.56
CA GLN A 50 11.37 -9.20 26.46
C GLN A 50 11.65 -8.48 25.14
N GLN A 51 11.72 -9.23 24.05
CA GLN A 51 11.75 -8.66 22.71
C GLN A 51 10.35 -8.17 22.32
N GLU A 52 10.29 -6.91 21.94
CA GLU A 52 9.14 -6.19 21.43
C GLU A 52 9.38 -5.79 19.97
N THR A 53 8.32 -5.41 19.27
CA THR A 53 8.37 -5.06 17.84
C THR A 53 7.55 -3.82 17.57
N ILE A 54 8.19 -2.74 17.11
CA ILE A 54 7.47 -1.57 16.55
C ILE A 54 7.14 -1.88 15.09
N SER A 55 5.88 -1.70 14.69
CA SER A 55 5.40 -2.03 13.35
C SER A 55 4.78 -0.82 12.67
N LEU A 56 5.13 -0.60 11.40
CA LEU A 56 4.44 0.32 10.51
C LEU A 56 3.51 -0.50 9.62
N ASP A 57 2.21 -0.48 9.95
CA ASP A 57 1.20 -1.22 9.20
C ASP A 57 0.90 -0.61 7.82
N ARG A 58 0.14 -1.36 7.00
CA ARG A 58 -0.19 -0.94 5.63
C ARG A 58 -0.99 0.36 5.61
N GLU A 59 -1.97 0.51 6.50
CA GLU A 59 -2.85 1.68 6.52
C GLU A 59 -2.04 2.94 6.84
N THR A 60 -1.19 2.88 7.86
CA THR A 60 -0.30 3.96 8.24
C THR A 60 0.74 4.24 7.16
N TRP A 61 1.37 3.22 6.58
CA TRP A 61 2.30 3.35 5.44
C TRP A 61 1.67 4.15 4.29
N LEU A 62 0.43 3.85 3.93
CA LEU A 62 -0.28 4.51 2.84
C LEU A 62 -0.53 5.99 3.12
N THR A 63 -0.64 6.41 4.39
CA THR A 63 -0.83 7.82 4.76
C THR A 63 0.45 8.66 4.70
N LEU A 64 1.63 8.03 4.72
CA LEU A 64 2.90 8.75 4.63
C LEU A 64 3.09 9.36 3.24
N THR A 65 3.61 10.58 3.18
CA THR A 65 4.05 11.18 1.91
C THR A 65 5.31 10.49 1.39
N ASN A 66 5.74 10.74 0.16
CA ASN A 66 7.10 10.39 -0.22
C ASN A 66 8.08 11.32 0.51
N GLY A 67 9.24 10.80 0.93
CA GLY A 67 10.21 11.56 1.68
C GLY A 67 10.92 10.75 2.76
N ALA A 68 11.60 11.46 3.66
CA ALA A 68 12.22 10.87 4.84
C ALA A 68 11.21 10.82 6.00
N HIS A 69 11.28 9.73 6.76
CA HIS A 69 10.39 9.40 7.87
C HIS A 69 11.19 8.72 8.98
N GLN A 70 10.60 8.63 10.16
CA GLN A 70 11.20 7.90 11.27
C GLN A 70 10.18 7.09 12.09
N LEU A 71 10.58 5.88 12.47
CA LEU A 71 10.01 5.19 13.61
C LEU A 71 10.79 5.55 14.87
N ARG A 72 10.10 5.80 15.97
CA ARG A 72 10.71 6.17 17.25
C ARG A 72 10.07 5.40 18.39
N VAL A 73 10.90 4.78 19.22
CA VAL A 73 10.49 4.22 20.51
C VAL A 73 11.05 5.11 21.60
N GLU A 74 10.19 5.50 22.55
CA GLU A 74 10.55 6.23 23.75
C GLU A 74 10.19 5.37 24.98
N ALA A 75 11.16 5.14 25.86
CA ALA A 75 10.99 4.38 27.08
C ALA A 75 11.27 5.31 28.29
N VAL A 76 10.30 5.46 29.18
CA VAL A 76 10.38 6.33 30.37
C VAL A 76 10.23 5.48 31.63
N ASP A 77 11.21 5.54 32.53
CA ASP A 77 11.18 4.80 33.80
C ASP A 77 10.36 5.52 34.90
N GLY A 78 10.26 4.90 36.07
CA GLY A 78 9.55 5.45 37.23
C GLY A 78 10.16 6.72 37.82
N ASN A 79 11.42 7.03 37.48
CA ASN A 79 12.16 8.23 37.89
C ASN A 79 12.15 9.32 36.80
N PHE A 80 11.37 9.13 35.74
CA PHE A 80 11.28 9.99 34.56
C PHE A 80 12.59 10.08 33.74
N ALA A 81 13.49 9.11 33.86
CA ALA A 81 14.60 8.98 32.93
C ALA A 81 14.10 8.41 31.61
N THR A 82 14.56 9.00 30.51
CA THR A 82 14.10 8.67 29.15
C THR A 82 15.21 8.02 28.35
N SER A 83 14.87 6.95 27.63
CA SER A 83 15.70 6.33 26.59
C SER A 83 14.95 6.36 25.26
N VAL A 84 15.65 6.67 24.17
CA VAL A 84 15.06 6.78 22.83
C VAL A 84 15.81 5.88 21.86
N ARG A 85 15.08 5.26 20.93
CA ARG A 85 15.60 4.54 19.77
C ARG A 85 14.91 5.05 18.51
N VAL A 86 15.68 5.30 17.46
CA VAL A 86 15.19 5.81 16.18
C VAL A 86 15.58 4.88 15.03
N TRP A 87 14.63 4.64 14.14
CA TRP A 87 14.88 4.05 12.83
C TRP A 87 14.44 5.02 11.74
N GLY A 88 15.41 5.60 11.04
CA GLY A 88 15.18 6.46 9.89
C GLY A 88 14.87 5.62 8.64
N PHE A 89 13.96 6.08 7.79
CA PHE A 89 13.66 5.45 6.51
C PHE A 89 13.19 6.47 5.49
N SER A 90 13.15 6.07 4.22
CA SER A 90 12.57 6.88 3.16
C SER A 90 11.48 6.12 2.42
N LYS A 91 10.49 6.85 1.93
CA LYS A 91 9.41 6.35 1.09
C LYS A 91 9.48 7.00 -0.30
N LYS A 92 9.38 6.18 -1.35
CA LYS A 92 9.31 6.64 -2.74
C LYS A 92 8.34 5.77 -3.54
N GLU A 93 7.07 6.12 -3.49
CA GLU A 93 6.02 5.51 -4.29
C GLU A 93 5.80 6.32 -5.58
N THR A 94 5.94 5.66 -6.73
CA THR A 94 5.70 6.27 -8.05
C THR A 94 4.67 5.50 -8.87
N ILE A 95 4.09 4.42 -8.32
CA ILE A 95 3.17 3.55 -9.04
C ILE A 95 1.93 3.33 -8.18
N ILE A 96 0.76 3.59 -8.75
CA ILE A 96 -0.53 3.13 -8.23
C ILE A 96 -0.91 1.90 -9.05
N ALA A 97 -1.02 0.74 -8.41
CA ALA A 97 -1.44 -0.50 -9.06
C ALA A 97 -2.50 -1.21 -8.22
N PHE A 98 -3.64 -1.53 -8.83
CA PHE A 98 -4.73 -2.27 -8.19
C PHE A 98 -5.63 -2.94 -9.23
N GLU A 99 -6.40 -3.92 -8.77
CA GLU A 99 -7.46 -4.62 -9.52
C GLU A 99 -8.70 -4.77 -8.64
N LEU A 100 -9.83 -5.24 -9.20
CA LEU A 100 -10.98 -5.57 -8.36
C LEU A 100 -10.60 -6.70 -7.39
N PRO A 101 -10.96 -6.60 -6.09
CA PRO A 101 -10.60 -7.60 -5.09
C PRO A 101 -11.21 -8.97 -5.37
N ALA A 102 -12.31 -9.01 -6.13
CA ALA A 102 -12.90 -10.22 -6.67
C ALA A 102 -13.36 -9.94 -8.11
N PRO A 103 -13.22 -10.91 -9.04
CA PRO A 103 -13.89 -10.83 -10.33
C PRO A 103 -15.41 -10.74 -10.19
N GLU A 104 -16.03 -10.04 -11.13
CA GLU A 104 -17.48 -10.01 -11.29
C GLU A 104 -17.93 -11.20 -12.14
N GLU A 105 -18.71 -12.12 -11.58
CA GLU A 105 -19.22 -13.29 -12.31
C GLU A 105 -20.30 -12.91 -13.31
N THR A 106 -20.26 -13.54 -14.49
CA THR A 106 -21.25 -13.34 -15.56
C THR A 106 -21.81 -14.68 -16.01
N ASP A 107 -23.09 -14.70 -16.40
CA ASP A 107 -23.75 -15.91 -16.91
C ASP A 107 -23.15 -16.34 -18.26
N ASP A 108 -22.75 -15.37 -19.08
CA ASP A 108 -22.18 -15.53 -20.41
C ASP A 108 -20.90 -14.70 -20.57
N ARG A 109 -20.18 -14.92 -21.67
CA ARG A 109 -18.99 -14.14 -22.05
C ARG A 109 -19.38 -12.67 -22.26
N ALA A 110 -18.79 -11.76 -21.49
CA ALA A 110 -18.86 -10.34 -21.81
C ALA A 110 -18.17 -10.06 -23.15
N ALA A 111 -18.91 -9.47 -24.08
CA ALA A 111 -18.43 -9.04 -25.39
C ALA A 111 -17.78 -7.65 -25.33
N LYS A 112 -18.18 -6.79 -24.40
CA LYS A 112 -17.67 -5.42 -24.32
C LYS A 112 -17.63 -4.88 -22.89
N VAL A 113 -16.77 -3.88 -22.67
CA VAL A 113 -16.60 -3.22 -21.36
C VAL A 113 -16.42 -1.71 -21.53
N LEU A 114 -17.01 -0.94 -20.62
CA LEU A 114 -16.80 0.50 -20.45
C LEU A 114 -16.23 0.73 -19.05
N VAL A 115 -15.12 1.48 -18.96
CA VAL A 115 -14.51 1.88 -17.69
C VAL A 115 -14.32 3.40 -17.68
N THR A 116 -14.84 4.06 -16.66
CA THR A 116 -14.81 5.52 -16.49
C THR A 116 -14.18 5.86 -15.14
N PRO A 117 -12.85 6.07 -15.08
CA PRO A 117 -12.15 6.42 -13.85
C PRO A 117 -12.38 7.87 -13.43
N SER A 118 -12.36 8.10 -12.12
CA SER A 118 -12.20 9.41 -11.50
C SER A 118 -10.77 9.56 -11.03
N TRP A 119 -9.94 10.23 -11.82
CA TRP A 119 -8.49 10.31 -11.60
C TRP A 119 -7.88 11.68 -11.92
N ARG A 120 -6.65 11.90 -11.47
CA ARG A 120 -5.76 13.00 -11.80
C ARG A 120 -4.43 12.40 -12.24
N ILE A 121 -4.12 12.46 -13.54
CA ILE A 121 -2.98 11.72 -14.14
C ILE A 121 -2.14 12.58 -15.10
N GLU A 122 -2.19 13.92 -15.02
CA GLU A 122 -1.52 14.82 -15.99
C GLU A 122 0.00 14.64 -16.05
N GLY A 123 0.62 14.12 -15.00
CA GLY A 123 2.04 13.75 -14.97
C GLY A 123 2.27 12.27 -14.73
N ALA A 124 1.40 11.41 -15.27
CA ALA A 124 1.53 9.96 -15.18
C ALA A 124 1.17 9.28 -16.50
N VAL A 125 1.62 8.03 -16.65
CA VAL A 125 1.19 7.11 -17.69
C VAL A 125 0.28 6.08 -17.05
N ALA A 126 -0.98 6.03 -17.50
CA ALA A 126 -1.95 5.03 -17.08
C ALA A 126 -2.00 3.89 -18.09
N VAL A 127 -2.07 2.66 -17.58
CA VAL A 127 -2.44 1.44 -18.29
C VAL A 127 -3.67 0.88 -17.59
N VAL A 128 -4.74 0.67 -18.36
CA VAL A 128 -5.97 0.06 -17.87
C VAL A 128 -6.22 -1.18 -18.70
N GLU A 129 -6.38 -2.31 -18.03
CA GLU A 129 -6.60 -3.61 -18.65
C GLU A 129 -7.87 -4.24 -18.11
N ALA A 130 -8.55 -5.00 -18.96
CA ALA A 130 -9.69 -5.81 -18.56
C ALA A 130 -9.59 -7.22 -19.16
N CYS A 131 -10.18 -8.20 -18.49
CA CYS A 131 -10.37 -9.55 -19.02
C CYS A 131 -11.84 -9.96 -18.87
N ASN A 132 -12.33 -10.81 -19.77
CA ASN A 132 -13.68 -11.39 -19.71
C ASN A 132 -13.69 -12.87 -19.28
N ASN A 133 -12.52 -13.45 -19.01
CA ASN A 133 -12.31 -14.81 -18.49
C ASN A 133 -11.61 -14.78 -17.11
N ALA A 134 -12.01 -13.87 -16.23
CA ALA A 134 -11.31 -13.57 -14.98
C ALA A 134 -11.19 -14.73 -13.98
N PHE A 135 -11.96 -15.81 -14.15
CA PHE A 135 -11.84 -17.04 -13.34
C PHE A 135 -10.83 -18.06 -13.89
N ASP A 136 -10.26 -17.82 -15.07
CA ASP A 136 -9.18 -18.63 -15.59
C ASP A 136 -7.96 -18.53 -14.65
N ALA A 137 -7.18 -19.62 -14.55
CA ALA A 137 -5.94 -19.60 -13.79
C ALA A 137 -4.94 -18.56 -14.32
N VAL A 138 -5.02 -18.27 -15.62
CA VAL A 138 -4.29 -17.19 -16.30
C VAL A 138 -5.28 -16.45 -17.21
N PRO A 139 -5.94 -15.38 -16.73
CA PRO A 139 -6.87 -14.61 -17.54
C PRO A 139 -6.19 -13.92 -18.73
N THR A 140 -6.96 -13.69 -19.79
CA THR A 140 -6.52 -12.97 -20.98
C THR A 140 -6.77 -11.49 -20.77
N TRP A 141 -5.76 -10.78 -20.26
CA TRP A 141 -5.81 -9.33 -20.08
C TRP A 141 -5.64 -8.60 -21.41
N GLU A 142 -6.58 -7.70 -21.70
CA GLU A 142 -6.58 -6.86 -22.89
C GLU A 142 -6.40 -5.39 -22.48
N ASP A 143 -5.51 -4.67 -23.18
CA ASP A 143 -5.28 -3.24 -22.95
C ASP A 143 -6.46 -2.43 -23.50
N ILE A 144 -7.21 -1.82 -22.56
CA ILE A 144 -8.37 -0.98 -22.85
C ILE A 144 -8.08 0.52 -22.70
N THR A 145 -6.82 0.89 -22.41
CA THR A 145 -6.40 2.26 -22.05
C THR A 145 -6.90 3.29 -23.04
N ALA A 146 -6.74 3.04 -24.35
CA ALA A 146 -7.16 3.97 -25.39
C ALA A 146 -8.66 4.30 -25.30
N GLN A 147 -9.50 3.32 -24.99
CA GLN A 147 -10.95 3.52 -24.88
C GLN A 147 -11.35 4.18 -23.59
N VAL A 148 -10.66 3.87 -22.49
CA VAL A 148 -10.83 4.56 -21.20
C VAL A 148 -10.53 6.05 -21.33
N MET A 149 -9.44 6.41 -22.00
CA MET A 149 -9.01 7.80 -22.17
C MET A 149 -10.01 8.64 -22.99
N ILE A 150 -10.78 8.03 -23.89
CA ILE A 150 -11.80 8.72 -24.69
C ILE A 150 -13.23 8.43 -24.24
N ASN A 151 -13.39 7.78 -23.07
CA ASN A 151 -14.67 7.35 -22.49
C ASN A 151 -15.55 6.57 -23.50
N ARG A 152 -14.98 5.52 -24.09
CA ARG A 152 -15.64 4.63 -25.04
C ARG A 152 -15.58 3.18 -24.58
N VAL A 153 -16.48 2.38 -25.15
CA VAL A 153 -16.55 0.93 -24.96
C VAL A 153 -15.36 0.27 -25.67
N TYR A 154 -14.75 -0.70 -25.01
CA TYR A 154 -13.83 -1.66 -25.60
C TYR A 154 -14.58 -2.95 -25.95
N ASN A 155 -14.34 -3.52 -27.14
CA ASN A 155 -14.87 -4.83 -27.51
C ASN A 155 -13.79 -5.87 -27.25
N PHE A 156 -14.08 -6.84 -26.39
CA PHE A 156 -13.14 -7.92 -26.08
C PHE A 156 -12.83 -8.73 -27.34
N THR A 157 -11.55 -9.05 -27.53
CA THR A 157 -11.09 -9.95 -28.58
C THR A 157 -10.96 -11.38 -28.05
N ASN A 158 -10.84 -11.57 -26.74
CA ASN A 158 -10.85 -12.90 -26.13
C ASN A 158 -12.22 -13.56 -26.25
N GLU A 159 -12.24 -14.74 -26.88
CA GLU A 159 -13.45 -15.50 -27.14
C GLU A 159 -13.54 -16.79 -26.32
N THR A 160 -12.51 -17.12 -25.55
CA THR A 160 -12.33 -18.42 -24.90
C THR A 160 -12.10 -18.30 -23.40
N LYS A 161 -12.46 -19.35 -22.65
CA LYS A 161 -12.08 -19.53 -21.24
C LYS A 161 -11.61 -20.96 -20.99
N THR A 162 -10.87 -21.14 -19.91
CA THR A 162 -10.42 -22.45 -19.41
C THR A 162 -11.12 -22.84 -18.11
N ALA A 163 -11.69 -21.89 -17.38
CA ALA A 163 -12.52 -22.13 -16.21
C ALA A 163 -13.96 -22.51 -16.56
N ASP A 164 -14.68 -23.04 -15.57
CA ASP A 164 -16.10 -23.40 -15.71
C ASP A 164 -17.02 -22.17 -15.74
N ARG A 165 -16.55 -20.99 -15.32
CA ARG A 165 -17.34 -19.75 -15.20
C ARG A 165 -16.73 -18.60 -15.99
N TRP A 166 -17.58 -17.70 -16.51
CA TRP A 166 -17.17 -16.43 -17.07
C TRP A 166 -17.09 -15.37 -15.98
N GLY A 167 -16.29 -14.32 -16.21
CA GLY A 167 -16.25 -13.19 -15.30
C GLY A 167 -15.36 -12.08 -15.79
N VAL A 168 -15.65 -10.86 -15.37
CA VAL A 168 -14.91 -9.68 -15.74
C VAL A 168 -14.02 -9.24 -14.58
N ASN A 169 -12.79 -8.84 -14.87
CA ASN A 169 -11.95 -8.10 -13.93
C ASN A 169 -11.26 -6.96 -14.66
N ILE A 170 -10.94 -5.90 -13.91
CA ILE A 170 -10.35 -4.66 -14.39
C ILE A 170 -9.17 -4.35 -13.47
N ARG A 171 -8.03 -3.98 -14.07
CA ARG A 171 -6.85 -3.53 -13.34
C ARG A 171 -6.29 -2.24 -13.89
N PHE A 172 -5.68 -1.48 -13.01
CA PHE A 172 -5.05 -0.19 -13.29
C PHE A 172 -3.58 -0.25 -12.89
N THR A 173 -2.72 0.33 -13.72
CA THR A 173 -1.35 0.67 -13.38
C THR A 173 -1.11 2.12 -13.80
N ILE A 174 -0.85 3.00 -12.85
CA ILE A 174 -0.61 4.43 -13.08
C ILE A 174 0.79 4.74 -12.58
N THR A 175 1.70 5.08 -13.51
CA THR A 175 3.10 5.36 -13.22
C THR A 175 3.36 6.85 -13.31
N LYS A 176 3.77 7.47 -12.20
CA LYS A 176 4.14 8.88 -12.14
C LYS A 176 5.42 9.13 -12.97
N ASN A 177 5.38 10.16 -13.81
CA ASN A 177 6.52 10.58 -14.62
C ASN A 177 7.65 11.09 -13.72
N GLU A 178 8.88 10.80 -14.11
CA GLU A 178 10.05 11.33 -13.42
C GLU A 178 10.03 12.87 -13.41
N GLY A 179 10.35 13.47 -12.26
CA GLY A 179 10.36 14.93 -12.08
C GLY A 179 8.97 15.58 -11.95
N TYR A 180 7.87 14.84 -12.07
CA TYR A 180 6.55 15.39 -11.81
C TYR A 180 6.29 15.55 -10.32
N GLU A 181 6.06 16.78 -9.87
CA GLU A 181 5.80 17.09 -8.46
C GLU A 181 4.30 17.16 -8.13
N GLY A 182 3.44 17.30 -9.15
CA GLY A 182 1.99 17.35 -8.97
C GLY A 182 1.40 16.07 -8.42
N GLU A 183 0.15 16.16 -7.96
CA GLU A 183 -0.62 15.01 -7.48
C GLU A 183 -0.95 14.07 -8.63
N VAL A 184 -0.75 12.76 -8.40
CA VAL A 184 -1.29 11.69 -9.22
C VAL A 184 -2.17 10.85 -8.33
N SER A 185 -3.46 10.75 -8.66
CA SER A 185 -4.44 10.09 -7.81
C SER A 185 -5.58 9.47 -8.61
N ILE A 186 -6.25 8.50 -8.00
CA ILE A 186 -7.47 7.87 -8.49
C ILE A 186 -8.37 7.63 -7.29
N SER A 187 -9.60 8.14 -7.35
CA SER A 187 -10.58 8.04 -6.26
C SER A 187 -11.60 6.93 -6.48
N GLY A 188 -11.66 6.38 -7.70
CA GLY A 188 -12.52 5.26 -8.06
C GLY A 188 -12.75 5.19 -9.56
N PHE A 189 -13.62 4.28 -9.98
CA PHE A 189 -14.10 4.18 -11.34
C PHE A 189 -15.53 3.66 -11.37
N GLY A 190 -16.29 4.07 -12.39
CA GLY A 190 -17.55 3.44 -12.77
C GLY A 190 -17.39 2.64 -14.06
N GLY A 191 -18.43 1.92 -14.46
CA GLY A 191 -18.38 1.16 -15.70
C GLY A 191 -19.60 0.29 -15.92
N ALA A 192 -19.58 -0.43 -17.04
CA ALA A 192 -20.54 -1.46 -17.39
C ALA A 192 -19.87 -2.49 -18.30
N TYR A 193 -20.40 -3.71 -18.30
CA TYR A 193 -20.03 -4.78 -19.21
C TYR A 193 -21.29 -5.51 -19.68
N GLU A 194 -21.23 -6.06 -20.89
CA GLU A 194 -22.26 -6.95 -21.48
C GLU A 194 -21.59 -7.96 -22.42
#